data_AF-A0A5K0VUL4-F1
#
_entry.id   AF-A0A5K0VUL4-F1
#
_cell.length_a   1.000
_cell.length_b   1.000
_cell.length_c   1.000
_cell.angle_alpha   90.00
_cell.angle_beta   90.00
_cell.angle_gamma   90.00
#
_symmetry.space_group_name_H-M   'P 1'
#
loop_
_entity.id
_entity.type
_entity.pdbx_description
1 polymer ?
#
loop_
_entity_poly.entity_id
_entity_poly.type
_entity_poly.pdbx_seq_one_letter_code
_entity_poly.pdbx_strand_id
1 'polypeptide(L)' 'AAMKAVKDYYKVNKSWNGDPCLPTDAPWEGLTCNLDNASSPRIEAL' A
#
# COMPACT_ATOMS: atom_id res chain seq x y z
N ALA A 1 -1.84 -13.89 2.34
CA ALA A 1 -1.50 -12.49 2.09
C ALA A 1 -1.63 -11.71 3.40
N ALA A 2 -0.56 -11.04 3.85
CA ALA A 2 -0.51 -10.42 5.17
C ALA A 2 -1.66 -9.42 5.41
N MET A 3 -2.08 -8.68 4.39
CA MET A 3 -3.10 -7.63 4.50
C MET A 3 -4.55 -8.09 4.32
N LYS A 4 -4.76 -9.32 3.85
CA LYS A 4 -6.12 -9.82 3.58
C LYS A 4 -6.93 -9.98 4.86
N ALA A 5 -6.31 -10.50 5.93
CA ALA A 5 -6.98 -10.69 7.21
C ALA A 5 -7.45 -9.36 7.83
N VAL A 6 -6.62 -8.32 7.74
CA VAL A 6 -6.95 -6.97 8.22
C VAL A 6 -8.13 -6.40 7.42
N LYS A 7 -8.08 -6.50 6.09
CA LYS A 7 -9.16 -6.04 5.21
C LYS A 7 -10.48 -6.76 5.50
N ASP A 8 -10.45 -8.08 5.67
CA ASP A 8 -11.63 -8.90 5.95
C ASP A 8 -12.21 -8.58 7.34
N TYR A 9 -11.34 -8.43 8.37
CA TYR A 9 -11.76 -8.14 9.74
C TYR A 9 -12.41 -6.75 9.87
N TYR A 10 -11.79 -5.72 9.29
CA TYR A 10 -12.30 -4.35 9.35
C TYR A 10 -13.30 -4.01 8.23
N LYS A 11 -13.65 -4.98 7.37
CA LYS A 11 -14.54 -4.79 6.21
C LYS A 11 -14.11 -3.60 5.33
N VAL A 12 -12.79 -3.45 5.13
CA VAL A 12 -12.23 -2.33 4.37
C VAL A 12 -12.61 -2.46 2.90
N ASN A 13 -13.39 -1.51 2.39
CA ASN A 13 -13.74 -1.41 0.98
C ASN A 13 -12.74 -0.53 0.20
N LYS A 14 -11.45 -0.89 0.29
CA LYS A 14 -10.35 -0.26 -0.46
C LYS A 14 -9.56 -1.32 -1.22
N SER A 15 -8.82 -0.90 -2.22
CA SER A 15 -7.98 -1.75 -3.08
C SER A 15 -6.72 -2.30 -2.40
N TRP A 16 -6.70 -2.33 -1.07
CA TRP A 16 -5.54 -2.75 -0.29
C TRP A 16 -5.25 -4.23 -0.47
N ASN A 17 -4.22 -4.54 -1.25
CA ASN A 17 -3.76 -5.89 -1.49
C ASN A 17 -2.24 -5.90 -1.46
N GLY A 18 -1.65 -6.72 -0.59
CA GLY A 18 -0.19 -6.89 -0.57
C GLY A 18 0.54 -5.64 -0.07
N ASP A 19 1.48 -5.16 -0.89
CA ASP A 19 2.35 -4.04 -0.59
C ASP A 19 1.63 -2.70 -0.79
N PRO A 20 1.75 -1.73 0.13
CA PRO A 20 1.08 -0.43 0.00
C PRO A 20 1.62 0.50 -1.09
N CYS A 21 2.89 0.35 -1.48
CA CYS A 21 3.53 1.22 -2.46
C CYS A 21 3.73 0.54 -3.82
N LEU A 22 3.41 -0.76 -3.93
CA LEU A 22 3.57 -1.52 -5.17
C LEU A 22 2.21 -2.03 -5.69
N PRO A 23 2.01 -1.99 -7.02
CA PRO A 23 2.95 -1.49 -8.03
C PRO A 23 3.05 0.05 -7.98
N THR A 24 4.20 0.61 -8.39
CA THR A 24 4.53 2.04 -8.19
C THR A 24 3.57 3.00 -8.90
N ASP A 25 2.84 2.52 -9.90
CA ASP A 25 1.80 3.22 -10.64
C ASP A 25 0.41 3.16 -9.97
N ALA A 26 0.23 2.32 -8.96
CA ALA A 26 -1.02 2.18 -8.19
C ALA A 26 -0.77 1.92 -6.70
N PRO A 27 -0.14 2.87 -5.97
CA PRO A 27 -0.04 2.80 -4.51
C PRO A 27 -1.43 2.91 -3.88
N TRP A 28 -1.53 2.55 -2.60
CA TRP A 28 -2.80 2.70 -1.88
C TRP A 28 -3.22 4.17 -1.80
N GLU A 29 -4.51 4.39 -1.98
CA GLU A 29 -5.12 5.71 -1.85
C GLU A 29 -4.83 6.32 -0.48
N GLY A 30 -4.31 7.55 -0.46
CA GLY A 30 -3.99 8.29 0.77
C GLY A 30 -2.60 8.02 1.36
N LEU A 31 -1.76 7.22 0.70
CA LEU A 31 -0.34 7.09 1.05
C LEU A 31 0.52 7.90 0.09
N THR A 32 1.56 8.55 0.63
CA THR A 32 2.68 9.04 -0.16
C THR A 32 3.79 8.01 -0.09
N CYS A 33 4.32 7.63 -1.26
CA CYS A 33 5.46 6.71 -1.34
C CYS A 33 6.64 7.42 -1.98
N ASN A 34 7.79 7.39 -1.32
CA ASN A 34 9.07 7.73 -1.90
C ASN A 34 9.52 6.59 -2.83
N LEU A 35 9.80 6.96 -4.07
CA LEU A 35 10.19 6.06 -5.15
C LEU A 35 11.64 6.29 -5.61
N ASP A 36 12.45 7.06 -4.88
CA ASP A 36 13.87 7.33 -5.18
C ASP A 36 14.66 6.04 -5.37
N ASN A 37 14.28 5.00 -4.62
CA ASN A 37 14.68 3.63 -4.89
C ASN A 37 13.46 2.80 -5.29
N ALA A 38 13.19 2.72 -6.59
CA ALA A 38 12.06 1.97 -7.15
C ALA A 38 12.09 0.46 -6.80
N SER A 39 13.25 -0.10 -6.46
CA SER A 39 13.39 -1.49 -5.99
C SER A 39 12.97 -1.69 -4.54
N SER A 40 12.87 -0.61 -3.76
CA SER A 40 12.47 -0.63 -2.36
C SER A 40 11.74 0.67 -2.00
N PRO A 41 10.53 0.89 -2.53
CA PRO A 41 9.75 2.09 -2.24
C PRO A 41 9.42 2.19 -0.75
N ARG A 42 9.31 3.41 -0.23
CA ARG A 42 9.11 3.68 1.20
C ARG A 42 7.89 4.56 1.39
N ILE A 43 7.05 4.26 2.37
CA ILE A 43 5.95 5.16 2.74
C ILE A 43 6.56 6.40 3.41
N GLU A 44 6.23 7.58 2.90
CA GLU A 44 6.45 8.85 3.58
C GLU A 44 5.12 9.27 4.20
N ALA A 45 5.08 9.37 5.53
CA ALA A 45 3.96 10.00 6.20
C ALA A 45 4.05 11.52 6.00
N LEU A 46 2.91 12.16 5.71
CA LEU A 46 2.79 13.62 5.65
C LEU A 46 3.07 14.27 7.02
#